data_AF-A0A952DN91-F1
#
_entry.id   AF-A0A952DN91-F1
#
_cell.length_a   1.000
_cell.length_b   1.000
_cell.length_c   1.000
_cell.angle_alpha   90.00
_cell.angle_beta   90.00
_cell.angle_gamma   90.00
#
_symmetry.space_group_name_H-M   'P 1'
#
loop_
_entity.id
_entity.type
_entity.pdbx_description
1 polymer ?
#
loop_
_entity_poly.entity_id
_entity_poly.type
_entity_poly.pdbx_seq_one_letter_code
_entity_poly.pdbx_strand_id
1 'polypeptide(L)'
;MSRTLSAQKLTRAAFAPFGDVIDTDWANHFPINAGKCERYHDLARVEAEGPNARVLISLFRGTPYDFPLKLGMVERHPFGSQAFMPLTPAPFLVVVCPDGSKGPGAPHAVVTRPGQGVSYRRNTWHGVLTPIGAAQDFLVVDRGGD
;
A
#
# COMPACT_ATOMS: atom_id res chain seq x y z
N MET A 1 -12.24 15.60 -20.75
CA MET A 1 -12.30 16.40 -19.51
C MET A 1 -11.30 15.83 -18.53
N SER A 2 -10.45 16.66 -17.91
CA SER A 2 -9.60 16.23 -16.79
C SER A 2 -10.40 16.31 -15.49
N ARG A 3 -10.31 15.26 -14.66
CA ARG A 3 -10.88 15.24 -13.31
C ARG A 3 -9.73 15.41 -12.32
N THR A 4 -9.82 16.40 -11.46
CA THR A 4 -8.89 16.60 -10.34
C THR A 4 -9.40 15.87 -9.11
N LEU A 5 -8.53 15.13 -8.43
CA LEU A 5 -8.82 14.49 -7.15
C LEU A 5 -8.01 15.17 -6.06
N SER A 6 -8.66 15.50 -4.95
CA SER A 6 -7.96 15.87 -3.71
C SER A 6 -7.77 14.62 -2.87
N ALA A 7 -6.52 14.29 -2.60
CA ALA A 7 -6.19 13.14 -1.79
C ALA A 7 -6.69 13.32 -0.35
N GLN A 8 -7.34 12.28 0.18
CA GLN A 8 -7.86 12.26 1.56
C GLN A 8 -6.83 11.66 2.52
N LYS A 9 -7.05 11.71 3.83
CA LYS A 9 -6.18 10.99 4.78
C LYS A 9 -6.43 9.48 4.70
N LEU A 10 -5.37 8.69 4.74
CA LEU A 10 -5.49 7.24 4.85
C LEU A 10 -6.12 6.86 6.21
N THR A 11 -7.14 6.02 6.17
CA THR A 11 -7.73 5.35 7.34
C THR A 11 -8.00 3.90 7.01
N ARG A 12 -8.01 3.01 8.02
CA ARG A 12 -8.38 1.60 7.83
C ARG A 12 -9.75 1.45 7.17
N ALA A 13 -10.75 2.19 7.64
CA ALA A 13 -12.12 2.12 7.09
C ALA A 13 -12.19 2.53 5.61
N ALA A 14 -11.51 3.61 5.22
CA ALA A 14 -11.50 4.06 3.83
C ALA A 14 -10.70 3.12 2.90
N PHE A 15 -9.72 2.39 3.44
CA PHE A 15 -8.86 1.51 2.67
C PHE A 15 -9.33 0.04 2.64
N ALA A 16 -10.22 -0.35 3.56
CA ALA A 16 -10.73 -1.71 3.71
C ALA A 16 -11.27 -2.38 2.43
N PRO A 17 -11.81 -1.68 1.41
CA PRO A 17 -12.17 -2.35 0.16
C PRO A 17 -10.97 -2.85 -0.65
N PHE A 18 -9.81 -2.22 -0.50
CA PHE A 18 -8.62 -2.38 -1.34
C PHE A 18 -7.51 -3.18 -0.65
N GLY A 19 -7.50 -3.17 0.68
CA GLY A 19 -6.60 -3.96 1.49
C GLY A 19 -6.45 -3.42 2.89
N ASP A 20 -5.24 -3.49 3.42
CA ASP A 20 -4.97 -3.31 4.84
C ASP A 20 -3.99 -2.15 5.08
N VAL A 21 -4.14 -1.47 6.22
CA VAL A 21 -3.21 -0.43 6.67
C VAL A 21 -2.25 -1.03 7.70
N ILE A 22 -0.97 -0.72 7.55
CA ILE A 22 0.10 -1.20 8.43
C ILE A 22 0.54 -0.02 9.30
N ASP A 23 0.07 0.02 10.54
CA ASP A 23 0.51 0.97 11.57
C ASP A 23 0.13 0.47 12.97
N THR A 24 0.39 1.31 13.98
CA THR A 24 0.09 1.03 15.39
C THR A 24 -1.28 1.52 15.85
N ASP A 25 -2.10 2.12 14.97
CA ASP A 25 -3.49 2.48 15.29
C ASP A 25 -4.40 1.27 15.01
N TRP A 26 -4.23 0.23 15.82
CA TRP A 26 -4.86 -1.07 15.64
C TRP A 26 -5.22 -1.70 16.98
N ALA A 27 -6.48 -2.12 17.14
CA ALA A 27 -6.99 -2.62 18.41
C ALA A 27 -6.54 -4.05 18.74
N ASN A 28 -6.21 -4.88 17.74
CA ASN A 28 -5.71 -6.22 17.97
C ASN A 28 -4.20 -6.18 18.21
N HIS A 29 -3.83 -5.87 19.45
CA HIS A 29 -2.46 -5.85 19.92
C HIS A 29 -2.34 -6.45 21.32
N PHE A 30 -1.17 -7.00 21.64
CA PHE A 30 -0.90 -7.57 22.96
C PHE A 30 0.60 -7.56 23.31
N PRO A 31 0.93 -7.48 24.60
CA PRO A 31 2.32 -7.53 25.04
C PRO A 31 2.92 -8.93 24.85
N ILE A 32 4.19 -8.97 24.45
CA ILE A 32 5.05 -10.16 24.38
C ILE A 32 6.36 -9.88 25.14
N ASN A 33 7.26 -10.87 25.21
CA ASN A 33 8.57 -10.74 25.86
C ASN A 33 8.50 -10.18 27.30
N ALA A 34 7.58 -10.74 28.11
CA ALA A 34 7.31 -10.27 29.47
C ALA A 34 7.00 -8.75 29.54
N GLY A 35 6.24 -8.24 28.57
CA GLY A 35 5.84 -6.83 28.52
C GLY A 35 6.86 -5.87 27.91
N LYS A 36 7.97 -6.37 27.38
CA LYS A 36 9.02 -5.53 26.76
C LYS A 36 8.79 -5.22 25.27
N CYS A 37 7.75 -5.78 24.66
CA CYS A 37 7.40 -5.51 23.27
C CYS A 37 5.89 -5.61 23.10
N GLU A 38 5.29 -4.61 22.45
CA GLU A 38 3.88 -4.62 22.07
C GLU A 38 3.76 -5.18 20.64
N ARG A 39 3.00 -6.27 20.46
CA ARG A 39 2.76 -6.85 19.15
C ARG A 39 1.44 -6.35 18.59
N TYR A 40 1.49 -5.48 17.59
CA TYR A 40 0.34 -5.15 16.74
C TYR A 40 0.11 -6.30 15.77
N HIS A 41 -0.92 -7.10 16.03
CA HIS A 41 -1.07 -8.42 15.45
C HIS A 41 -1.86 -8.39 14.14
N ASP A 42 -1.40 -9.20 13.17
CA ASP A 42 -2.13 -9.50 11.94
C ASP A 42 -2.55 -8.26 11.14
N LEU A 43 -1.59 -7.35 10.92
CA LEU A 43 -1.84 -6.06 10.26
C LEU A 43 -2.15 -6.17 8.76
N ALA A 44 -1.69 -7.23 8.11
CA ALA A 44 -1.92 -7.50 6.70
C ALA A 44 -1.71 -8.99 6.41
N ARG A 45 -2.54 -9.54 5.52
CA ARG A 45 -2.37 -10.90 4.99
C ARG A 45 -1.53 -10.87 3.72
N VAL A 46 -0.48 -11.69 3.67
CA VAL A 46 0.32 -11.88 2.45
C VAL A 46 -0.26 -13.03 1.63
N GLU A 47 -0.53 -12.78 0.35
CA GLU A 47 -1.01 -13.74 -0.63
C GLU A 47 0.03 -13.90 -1.74
N ALA A 48 0.37 -15.15 -2.07
CA ALA A 48 1.24 -15.50 -3.20
C ALA A 48 0.75 -16.80 -3.83
N GLU A 49 0.36 -16.74 -5.10
CA GLU A 49 -0.20 -17.85 -5.88
C GLU A 49 0.52 -18.02 -7.21
N GLY A 50 0.20 -19.12 -7.90
CA GLY A 50 0.73 -19.48 -9.20
C GLY A 50 2.02 -20.32 -9.14
N PRO A 51 2.60 -20.64 -10.31
CA PRO A 51 3.82 -21.41 -10.41
C PRO A 51 4.99 -20.75 -9.69
N ASN A 52 5.78 -21.56 -8.96
CA ASN A 52 6.99 -21.11 -8.25
C ASN A 52 6.75 -19.92 -7.30
N ALA A 53 5.51 -19.75 -6.83
CA ALA A 53 5.12 -18.65 -5.97
C ALA A 53 5.91 -18.68 -4.67
N ARG A 54 6.52 -17.54 -4.35
CA ARG A 54 7.16 -17.31 -3.06
C ARG A 54 6.95 -15.86 -2.63
N VAL A 55 6.98 -15.65 -1.33
CA VAL A 55 6.98 -14.30 -0.77
C VAL A 55 8.40 -13.74 -0.87
N LEU A 56 8.51 -12.55 -1.43
CA LEU A 56 9.74 -11.77 -1.48
C LEU A 56 9.71 -10.68 -0.41
N ILE A 57 10.89 -10.35 0.10
CA ILE A 57 11.11 -9.16 0.92
C ILE A 57 12.19 -8.36 0.22
N SER A 58 11.85 -7.14 -0.19
CA SER A 58 12.70 -6.28 -1.01
C SER A 58 12.81 -4.89 -0.42
N LEU A 59 13.83 -4.14 -0.84
CA LEU A 59 13.95 -2.71 -0.58
C LEU A 59 13.73 -1.95 -1.88
N PHE A 60 12.78 -1.03 -1.88
CA PHE A 60 12.56 -0.11 -2.99
C PHE A 60 12.99 1.29 -2.57
N ARG A 61 13.71 1.99 -3.45
CA ARG A 61 14.02 3.41 -3.31
C ARG A 61 13.22 4.19 -4.36
N GLY A 62 12.21 4.92 -3.90
CA GLY A 62 11.35 5.71 -4.76
C GLY A 62 11.84 7.15 -4.91
N THR A 63 11.73 7.68 -6.12
CA THR A 63 11.92 9.11 -6.43
C THR A 63 10.58 9.84 -6.26
N PRO A 64 10.54 11.05 -5.69
CA PRO A 64 9.29 11.78 -5.50
C PRO A 64 8.72 12.27 -6.83
N TYR A 65 7.41 12.49 -6.84
CA TYR A 65 6.69 13.08 -7.96
C TYR A 65 6.36 14.55 -7.70
N ASP A 66 6.31 15.34 -8.78
CA ASP A 66 5.77 16.70 -8.75
C ASP A 66 4.24 16.70 -8.64
N PHE A 67 3.71 17.71 -7.94
CA PHE A 67 2.29 17.92 -7.79
C PHE A 67 1.84 19.21 -8.48
N PRO A 68 0.68 19.22 -9.18
CA PRO A 68 -0.31 18.16 -9.26
C PRO A 68 0.13 16.95 -10.10
N LEU A 69 0.01 15.74 -9.53
CA LEU A 69 0.37 14.49 -10.19
C LEU A 69 -0.63 14.15 -11.30
N LYS A 70 -0.13 13.94 -12.52
CA LYS A 70 -0.92 13.36 -13.61
C LYS A 70 -0.92 11.82 -13.49
N LEU A 71 -2.04 11.25 -13.06
CA LEU A 71 -2.21 9.79 -13.02
C LEU A 71 -2.30 9.22 -14.45
N GLY A 72 -1.19 8.67 -14.95
CA GLY A 72 -1.10 8.11 -16.30
C GLY A 72 -1.47 6.62 -16.40
N MET A 73 -1.28 5.86 -15.32
CA MET A 73 -1.57 4.43 -15.29
C MET A 73 -1.91 3.95 -13.87
N VAL A 74 -2.57 2.80 -13.82
CA VAL A 74 -2.74 1.95 -12.63
C VAL A 74 -2.42 0.52 -13.03
N GLU A 75 -2.02 -0.29 -12.07
CA GLU A 75 -1.63 -1.68 -12.22
C GLU A 75 -2.38 -2.55 -11.21
N ARG A 76 -2.26 -3.87 -11.35
CA ARG A 76 -2.72 -4.84 -10.35
C ARG A 76 -1.87 -6.10 -10.44
N HIS A 77 -1.85 -6.87 -9.36
CA HIS A 77 -1.10 -8.12 -9.25
C HIS A 77 -2.07 -9.30 -9.05
N PRO A 78 -2.48 -10.03 -10.11
CA PRO A 78 -3.51 -11.08 -10.01
C PRO A 78 -3.14 -12.27 -9.11
N PHE A 79 -1.85 -12.48 -8.88
CA PHE A 79 -1.32 -13.65 -8.16
C PHE A 79 -0.69 -13.33 -6.82
N GLY A 80 -0.68 -12.07 -6.38
CA GLY A 80 -0.18 -11.76 -5.06
C GLY A 80 -0.63 -10.43 -4.49
N SER A 81 -0.63 -10.34 -3.18
CA SER A 81 -0.69 -9.07 -2.46
C SER A 81 0.62 -8.31 -2.63
N GLN A 82 0.61 -7.00 -2.43
CA GLN A 82 1.82 -6.19 -2.38
C GLN A 82 1.74 -5.19 -1.24
N ALA A 83 2.70 -5.24 -0.33
CA ALA A 83 2.81 -4.33 0.80
C ALA A 83 3.95 -3.35 0.62
N PHE A 84 3.70 -2.08 0.97
CA PHE A 84 4.68 -1.01 1.06
C PHE A 84 4.69 -0.46 2.48
N MET A 85 5.80 -0.67 3.19
CA MET A 85 6.04 -0.08 4.51
C MET A 85 7.18 0.94 4.40
N PRO A 86 6.92 2.25 4.65
CA PRO A 86 7.96 3.26 4.57
C PRO A 86 8.99 3.05 5.68
N LEU A 87 10.27 3.05 5.29
CA LEU A 87 11.41 3.10 6.22
C LEU A 87 11.86 4.53 6.48
N THR A 88 11.56 5.44 5.55
CA THR A 88 11.69 6.89 5.75
C THR A 88 10.45 7.44 6.46
N PRO A 89 10.57 8.28 7.51
CA PRO A 89 9.42 8.82 8.24
C PRO A 89 8.75 9.98 7.48
N ALA A 90 8.22 9.69 6.30
CA ALA A 90 7.56 10.65 5.41
C ALA A 90 6.22 10.07 4.88
N PRO A 91 5.24 10.94 4.55
CA PRO A 91 4.02 10.49 3.90
C PRO A 91 4.29 10.14 2.43
N PHE A 92 3.45 9.28 1.87
CA PHE A 92 3.41 9.00 0.43
C PHE A 92 1.95 8.94 -0.06
N LEU A 93 1.78 9.10 -1.37
CA LEU A 93 0.46 9.03 -2.00
C LEU A 93 0.15 7.58 -2.37
N VAL A 94 -1.07 7.16 -2.02
CA VAL A 94 -1.66 5.89 -2.42
C VAL A 94 -2.85 6.19 -3.32
N VAL A 95 -2.88 5.54 -4.48
CA VAL A 95 -4.02 5.58 -5.40
C VAL A 95 -4.55 4.16 -5.54
N VAL A 96 -5.86 3.99 -5.42
CA VAL A 96 -6.56 2.71 -5.58
C VAL A 96 -7.80 2.90 -6.43
N CYS A 97 -8.17 1.87 -7.18
CA CYS A 97 -9.39 1.85 -7.97
C CYS A 97 -10.20 0.59 -7.62
N PRO A 98 -11.54 0.68 -7.52
CA PRO A 98 -12.36 -0.52 -7.54
C PRO A 98 -12.32 -1.16 -8.93
N ASP A 99 -12.79 -2.39 -9.06
CA ASP A 99 -13.07 -2.95 -10.39
C ASP A 99 -14.23 -2.20 -11.05
N GLY A 100 -14.05 -1.87 -12.33
CA GLY A 100 -15.08 -1.36 -13.23
C GLY A 100 -15.41 -2.39 -14.33
N SER A 101 -16.40 -2.08 -15.17
CA SER A 101 -16.93 -3.03 -16.16
C SER A 101 -15.94 -3.47 -17.26
N LYS A 102 -14.87 -2.70 -17.50
CA LYS A 102 -13.84 -2.97 -18.53
C LYS A 102 -12.40 -2.76 -18.03
N GLY A 103 -12.18 -2.66 -16.73
CA GLY A 103 -10.88 -2.29 -16.15
C GLY A 103 -11.03 -1.53 -14.84
N PRO A 104 -10.07 -0.68 -14.45
CA PRO A 104 -10.17 0.08 -13.21
C PRO A 104 -11.36 1.05 -13.24
N GLY A 105 -12.09 1.10 -12.12
CA GLY A 105 -13.12 2.09 -11.86
C GLY A 105 -12.55 3.47 -11.52
N ALA A 106 -13.36 4.31 -10.89
CA ALA A 106 -12.94 5.67 -10.52
C ALA A 106 -11.81 5.64 -9.47
N PRO A 107 -10.70 6.37 -9.67
CA PRO A 107 -9.60 6.39 -8.71
C PRO A 107 -9.98 7.10 -7.40
N HIS A 108 -9.46 6.56 -6.31
CA HIS A 108 -9.45 7.13 -4.97
C HIS A 108 -8.00 7.43 -4.59
N ALA A 109 -7.75 8.66 -4.13
CA ALA A 109 -6.42 9.08 -3.69
C ALA A 109 -6.44 9.28 -2.18
N VAL A 110 -5.47 8.67 -1.49
CA VAL A 110 -5.25 8.87 -0.05
C VAL A 110 -3.78 9.13 0.23
N VAL A 111 -3.49 9.95 1.23
CA VAL A 111 -2.13 10.25 1.71
C VAL A 111 -1.95 9.57 3.05
N THR A 112 -0.86 8.84 3.19
CA THR A 112 -0.47 8.23 4.46
C THR A 112 0.00 9.30 5.45
N ARG A 113 -0.11 9.04 6.75
CA ARG A 113 0.73 9.78 7.72
C ARG A 113 2.15 9.20 7.71
N PRO A 114 3.17 9.94 8.19
CA PRO A 114 4.50 9.37 8.38
C PRO A 114 4.46 8.06 9.17
N GLY A 115 5.10 7.01 8.65
CA GLY A 115 5.15 5.69 9.29
C GLY A 115 3.92 4.79 9.08
N GLN A 116 2.92 5.20 8.28
CA GLN A 116 1.85 4.31 7.81
C GLN A 116 2.27 3.59 6.54
N GLY A 117 2.18 2.26 6.54
CA GLY A 117 2.26 1.42 5.35
C GLY A 117 0.88 0.97 4.86
N VAL A 118 0.85 0.37 3.66
CA VAL A 118 -0.35 -0.26 3.09
C VAL A 118 -0.01 -1.63 2.55
N SER A 119 -0.98 -2.53 2.52
CA SER A 119 -0.95 -3.77 1.75
C SER A 119 -2.16 -3.82 0.83
N TYR A 120 -1.91 -3.87 -0.48
CA TYR A 120 -2.95 -4.12 -1.45
C TYR A 120 -3.30 -5.60 -1.44
N ARG A 121 -4.60 -5.92 -1.40
CA ARG A 121 -5.05 -7.30 -1.64
C ARG A 121 -4.68 -7.74 -3.04
N ARG A 122 -4.53 -9.05 -3.21
CA ARG A 122 -4.34 -9.63 -4.53
C ARG A 122 -5.39 -9.13 -5.52
N ASN A 123 -4.92 -8.83 -6.73
CA ASN A 123 -5.73 -8.39 -7.87
C ASN A 123 -6.42 -7.02 -7.71
N THR A 124 -6.06 -6.22 -6.70
CA THR A 124 -6.55 -4.85 -6.52
C THR A 124 -5.87 -3.89 -7.49
N TRP A 125 -6.62 -2.97 -8.11
CA TRP A 125 -6.04 -1.89 -8.91
C TRP A 125 -5.44 -0.80 -8.03
N HIS A 126 -4.20 -0.44 -8.27
CA HIS A 126 -3.50 0.63 -7.57
C HIS A 126 -2.57 1.43 -8.48
N GLY A 127 -2.24 2.65 -8.08
CA GLY A 127 -1.18 3.44 -8.71
C GLY A 127 0.21 2.90 -8.37
N VAL A 128 1.20 3.42 -9.10
CA VAL A 128 2.61 3.17 -8.80
C VAL A 128 3.01 3.77 -7.44
N LEU A 129 4.07 3.24 -6.82
CA LEU A 129 4.65 3.78 -5.59
C LEU A 129 4.99 5.28 -5.79
N THR A 130 4.33 6.16 -5.03
CA THR A 130 4.42 7.61 -5.22
C THR A 130 4.90 8.34 -3.94
N PRO A 131 6.21 8.43 -3.71
CA PRO A 131 6.78 9.26 -2.64
C PRO A 131 6.47 10.75 -2.86
N ILE A 132 6.42 11.50 -1.77
CA ILE A 132 6.15 12.94 -1.78
C ILE A 132 7.39 13.70 -1.31
N GLY A 133 7.76 14.74 -2.06
CA GLY A 133 8.74 15.78 -1.67
C GLY A 133 10.21 15.36 -1.70
N ALA A 134 10.55 14.14 -1.31
CA ALA A 134 11.92 13.62 -1.28
C ALA A 134 11.97 12.12 -1.63
N ALA A 135 13.17 11.62 -1.91
CA ALA A 135 13.38 10.19 -2.10
C ALA A 135 13.06 9.44 -0.80
N GLN A 136 12.43 8.26 -0.91
CA GLN A 136 12.00 7.46 0.24
C GLN A 136 12.34 5.99 0.02
N ASP A 137 12.74 5.32 1.10
CA ASP A 137 13.01 3.88 1.13
C ASP A 137 11.79 3.14 1.69
N PHE A 138 11.47 1.99 1.09
CA PHE A 138 10.35 1.14 1.47
C PHE A 138 10.79 -0.31 1.64
N LEU A 139 10.32 -0.94 2.70
CA LEU A 139 10.26 -2.39 2.78
C LEU A 139 9.05 -2.86 1.96
N VAL A 140 9.29 -3.76 1.02
CA VAL A 140 8.26 -4.31 0.14
C VAL A 140 8.11 -5.80 0.39
N VAL A 141 6.87 -6.24 0.55
CA VAL A 141 6.53 -7.67 0.65
C VAL A 141 5.53 -8.01 -0.45
N ASP A 142 5.94 -8.83 -1.40
CA ASP A 142 5.11 -9.20 -2.55
C ASP A 142 5.44 -10.61 -3.08
N ARG A 143 4.82 -10.95 -4.22
CA ARG A 143 4.94 -12.27 -4.85
C ARG A 143 6.08 -12.27 -5.87
N GLY A 144 6.98 -13.24 -5.74
CA GLY A 144 7.87 -13.71 -6.80
C GLY A 144 7.40 -15.05 -7.36
N GLY A 145 7.83 -15.39 -8.57
CA GLY A 145 7.44 -16.62 -9.30
C GLY A 145 7.17 -16.32 -10.77
N ASP A 146 6.84 -17.36 -11.55
CA ASP A 146 6.53 -17.24 -12.98
C ASP A 146 5.05 -16.94 -13.22
#